data_AF-A0A7W0LN15-F1
#
_entry.id   AF-A0A7W0LN15-F1
#
_cell.length_a   1.000
_cell.length_b   1.000
_cell.length_c   1.000
_cell.angle_alpha   90.00
_cell.angle_beta   90.00
_cell.angle_gamma   90.00
#
_symmetry.space_group_name_H-M   'P 1'
#
loop_
_entity.id
_entity.type
_entity.pdbx_description
1 polymer ?
#
loop_
_entity_poly.entity_id
_entity_poly.type
_entity_poly.pdbx_seq_one_letter_code
_entity_poly.pdbx_strand_id
1 'polypeptide(L)'
;MQERAVELAARLALALAGAGRTVAPRGDTTLVSWESADPVAEATRLHAEHSIVVRHLPGTPYVRASVGAWSSEEEVERLVALS
;
A
#
# COMPACT_ATOMS: atom_id res chain seq x y z
N MET A 1 -3.54 -5.56 -18.70
CA MET A 1 -4.19 -5.75 -17.39
C MET A 1 -3.15 -5.79 -16.27
N GLN A 2 -2.22 -6.76 -16.27
CA GLN A 2 -1.20 -6.87 -15.22
C GLN A 2 -0.14 -5.75 -15.28
N GLU A 3 0.28 -5.34 -16.47
CA GLU A 3 1.26 -4.24 -16.65
C GLU A 3 0.78 -2.92 -16.03
N ARG A 4 -0.50 -2.57 -16.23
CA ARG A 4 -1.12 -1.39 -15.61
C ARG A 4 -1.15 -1.48 -14.08
N ALA A 5 -1.43 -2.64 -13.53
CA ALA A 5 -1.44 -2.84 -12.08
C ALA A 5 -0.02 -2.76 -11.48
N VAL A 6 0.99 -3.25 -12.20
CA VAL A 6 2.41 -3.11 -11.81
C VAL A 6 2.84 -1.63 -11.85
N GLU A 7 2.42 -0.88 -12.87
CA GLU A 7 2.67 0.56 -12.96
C GLU A 7 2.03 1.33 -11.80
N LEU A 8 0.77 1.03 -11.48
CA LEU A 8 0.09 1.62 -10.32
C LEU A 8 0.77 1.27 -9.00
N ALA A 9 1.23 0.02 -8.84
CA ALA A 9 2.00 -0.39 -7.68
C ALA A 9 3.35 0.36 -7.57
N ALA A 10 4.00 0.64 -8.70
CA ALA A 10 5.20 1.48 -8.74
C ALA A 10 4.90 2.92 -8.31
N ARG A 11 3.79 3.50 -8.78
CA ARG A 11 3.36 4.84 -8.36
C ARG A 11 3.04 4.90 -6.87
N LEU A 12 2.31 3.92 -6.34
CA LEU A 12 2.03 3.82 -4.90
C LEU A 12 3.34 3.76 -4.08
N ALA A 13 4.30 2.94 -4.49
CA ALA A 13 5.59 2.83 -3.82
C ALA A 13 6.36 4.15 -3.80
N LEU A 14 6.41 4.86 -4.94
CA LEU A 14 7.05 6.17 -5.03
C LEU A 14 6.35 7.22 -4.18
N ALA A 15 5.02 7.23 -4.17
CA ALA A 15 4.22 8.18 -3.40
C ALA A 15 4.37 7.95 -1.88
N LEU A 16 4.34 6.70 -1.41
CA LEU A 16 4.61 6.36 -0.01
C LEU A 16 6.02 6.79 0.42
N ALA A 17 7.03 6.54 -0.41
CA ALA A 17 8.39 6.98 -0.14
C ALA A 17 8.50 8.51 -0.10
N GLY A 18 7.84 9.22 -1.03
CA GLY A 18 7.75 10.68 -1.04
C GLY A 18 7.03 11.26 0.17
N ALA A 19 6.09 10.52 0.78
CA ALA A 19 5.43 10.85 2.03
C ALA A 19 6.25 10.48 3.28
N GLY A 20 7.49 10.00 3.12
CA GLY A 20 8.40 9.66 4.22
C GLY A 20 8.24 8.25 4.78
N ARG A 21 7.49 7.37 4.12
CA ARG A 21 7.36 5.96 4.54
C ARG A 21 8.52 5.12 4.02
N THR A 22 9.03 4.22 4.85
CA THR A 22 10.00 3.21 4.43
C THR A 22 9.29 2.11 3.64
N VAL A 23 9.48 2.08 2.33
CA VAL A 23 8.94 1.03 1.46
C VAL A 23 9.93 -0.14 1.39
N ALA A 24 9.44 -1.36 1.57
CA ALA A 24 10.26 -2.56 1.48
C ALA A 24 10.76 -2.79 0.03
N PRO A 25 11.94 -3.41 -0.16
CA PRO A 25 12.41 -3.77 -1.50
C PRO A 25 11.37 -4.57 -2.28
N ARG A 26 11.14 -4.19 -3.54
CA ARG A 26 10.17 -4.83 -4.43
C ARG A 26 10.68 -4.89 -5.86
N GLY A 27 10.24 -5.90 -6.60
CA GLY A 27 10.37 -5.95 -8.05
C GLY A 27 9.09 -5.45 -8.76
N ASP A 28 9.00 -5.74 -10.05
CA ASP A 28 7.84 -5.42 -10.91
C ASP A 28 6.64 -6.31 -10.59
N THR A 29 6.04 -6.05 -9.43
CA THR A 29 4.92 -6.81 -8.88
C THR A 29 3.77 -5.88 -8.52
N THR A 30 2.60 -6.44 -8.30
CA THR A 30 1.42 -5.70 -7.82
C THR A 30 1.42 -5.47 -6.31
N LEU A 31 2.45 -5.93 -5.60
CA LEU A 31 2.52 -5.86 -4.15
C LEU A 31 3.40 -4.68 -3.72
N VAL A 32 2.91 -3.92 -2.75
CA VAL A 32 3.65 -2.83 -2.13
C VAL A 32 3.55 -3.01 -0.62
N SER A 33 4.70 -3.12 0.04
CA SER A 33 4.80 -3.20 1.50
C SER A 33 5.56 -2.00 2.04
N TRP A 34 5.10 -1.43 3.15
CA TRP A 34 5.77 -0.32 3.82
C TRP A 34 5.73 -0.49 5.33
N GLU A 35 6.68 0.13 6.02
CA GLU A 35 6.77 0.09 7.48
C GLU A 35 5.66 0.93 8.12
N SER A 36 5.16 0.41 9.23
CA SER A 36 4.24 1.06 10.14
C SER A 36 4.68 0.79 11.58
N ALA A 37 4.52 1.80 12.44
CA ALA A 37 4.76 1.64 13.87
C ALA A 37 3.75 0.69 14.53
N ASP A 38 2.52 0.64 13.99
CA ASP A 38 1.49 -0.31 14.40
C ASP A 38 0.75 -0.86 13.16
N PRO A 39 1.30 -1.90 12.52
CA PRO A 39 0.75 -2.45 11.27
C PRO A 39 -0.67 -3.01 11.43
N VAL A 40 -1.03 -3.47 12.62
CA VAL A 40 -2.35 -4.06 12.90
C VAL A 40 -3.37 -2.94 13.07
N ALA A 41 -3.05 -1.91 13.83
CA ALA A 41 -3.92 -0.75 13.99
C ALA A 41 -4.10 0.00 12.66
N GLU A 42 -3.04 0.19 11.88
CA GLU A 42 -3.12 0.85 10.58
C GLU A 42 -4.05 0.09 9.62
N ALA A 43 -3.87 -1.23 9.49
CA ALA A 43 -4.73 -2.06 8.66
C ALA A 43 -6.20 -2.04 9.12
N THR A 44 -6.43 -2.05 10.44
CA THR A 44 -7.78 -1.99 11.03
C THR A 44 -8.44 -0.64 10.75
N ARG A 45 -7.72 0.47 10.96
CA ARG A 45 -8.20 1.83 10.72
C ARG A 45 -8.55 2.05 9.25
N LEU A 46 -7.64 1.69 8.34
CA LEU A 46 -7.86 1.82 6.90
C LEU A 46 -9.10 1.06 6.43
N HIS A 47 -9.32 -0.15 6.97
CA HIS A 47 -10.51 -0.92 6.66
C HIS A 47 -11.79 -0.30 7.23
N ALA A 48 -11.80 0.01 8.53
CA ALA A 48 -12.98 0.46 9.25
C ALA A 48 -13.44 1.87 8.83
N GLU A 49 -12.51 2.79 8.59
CA GLU A 49 -12.82 4.20 8.35
C GLU A 49 -12.89 4.55 6.86
N HIS A 50 -12.18 3.81 6.02
CA HIS A 50 -11.97 4.19 4.62
C HIS A 50 -12.29 3.08 3.62
N SER A 51 -12.73 1.89 4.09
CA SER A 51 -12.98 0.71 3.25
C SER A 51 -11.74 0.28 2.42
N ILE A 52 -10.53 0.66 2.85
CA ILE A 52 -9.29 0.29 2.19
C ILE A 52 -8.75 -0.98 2.84
N VAL A 53 -8.58 -2.03 2.04
CA VAL A 53 -8.09 -3.32 2.53
C VAL A 53 -6.60 -3.45 2.29
N VAL A 54 -5.84 -3.44 3.38
CA VAL A 54 -4.42 -3.77 3.43
C VAL A 54 -4.19 -4.91 4.42
N ARG A 55 -3.06 -5.60 4.31
CA ARG A 55 -2.73 -6.75 5.16
C ARG A 55 -1.46 -6.47 5.95
N HIS A 56 -1.50 -6.62 7.26
CA HIS A 56 -0.29 -6.70 8.07
C HIS A 56 0.46 -8.02 7.77
N LEU A 57 1.79 -8.00 7.75
CA LEU A 57 2.62 -9.19 7.61
C LEU A 57 3.12 -9.63 9.00
N PRO A 58 2.63 -10.77 9.54
CA PRO A 58 2.98 -11.22 10.90
C PRO A 58 4.49 -11.33 11.12
N GLY A 59 4.95 -10.88 12.28
CA GLY A 59 6.37 -10.91 12.64
C GLY A 59 7.24 -9.85 11.94
N THR A 60 6.63 -8.87 11.26
CA THR A 60 7.33 -7.77 10.59
C THR A 60 6.63 -6.44 10.87
N PRO A 61 7.31 -5.29 10.69
CA PRO A 61 6.68 -3.98 10.80
C PRO A 61 5.86 -3.59 9.55
N TYR A 62 5.56 -4.54 8.65
CA TYR A 62 5.02 -4.21 7.35
C TYR A 62 3.50 -4.29 7.27
N VAL A 63 2.94 -3.27 6.63
CA VAL A 63 1.61 -3.28 6.01
C VAL A 63 1.79 -3.51 4.51
N ARG A 64 0.91 -4.28 3.88
CA ARG A 64 0.98 -4.60 2.44
C ARG A 64 -0.34 -4.32 1.74
N ALA A 65 -0.25 -3.54 0.67
CA ALA A 65 -1.31 -3.39 -0.33
C ALA A 65 -1.10 -4.35 -1.51
N SER A 66 -2.20 -4.82 -2.08
CA SER A 66 -2.23 -5.53 -3.36
C SER A 66 -2.97 -4.66 -4.36
N VAL A 67 -2.24 -4.13 -5.35
CA VAL A 67 -2.79 -3.26 -6.38
C VAL A 67 -3.30 -4.10 -7.55
N GLY A 68 -4.59 -4.02 -7.83
CA GLY A 68 -5.24 -4.86 -8.84
C GLY A 68 -5.72 -4.06 -10.05
N ALA A 69 -6.30 -4.77 -11.03
CA ALA A 69 -6.98 -4.14 -12.16
C ALA A 69 -8.23 -3.34 -11.74
N TRP A 70 -8.71 -3.53 -10.51
CA TRP A 70 -9.82 -2.80 -9.90
C TRP A 70 -9.36 -1.54 -9.15
N SER A 71 -8.05 -1.34 -8.96
CA SER A 71 -7.52 -0.18 -8.25
C SER A 71 -7.41 1.02 -9.19
N SER A 72 -7.87 2.17 -8.72
CA SER A 72 -7.74 3.46 -9.39
C SER A 72 -6.56 4.29 -8.86
N GLU A 73 -6.13 5.28 -9.65
CA GLU A 73 -5.11 6.24 -9.22
C GLU A 73 -5.59 7.04 -7.99
N GLU A 74 -6.86 7.42 -7.96
CA GLU A 74 -7.45 8.17 -6.85
C GLU A 74 -7.43 7.36 -5.53
N GLU A 75 -7.69 6.05 -5.58
CA GLU A 75 -7.60 5.19 -4.40
C GLU A 75 -6.16 5.03 -3.91
N VAL A 76 -5.18 5.02 -4.82
CA VAL A 76 -3.75 5.00 -4.49
C VAL A 76 -3.33 6.29 -3.79
N GLU A 77 -3.73 7.44 -4.32
CA GLU A 77 -3.46 8.75 -3.71
C GLU A 77 -4.13 8.88 -2.34
N ARG A 78 -5.39 8.42 -2.23
CA ARG A 78 -6.13 8.40 -0.96
C ARG A 78 -5.45 7.50 0.07
N LEU A 79 -4.97 6.31 -0.32
CA LEU A 79 -4.21 5.43 0.56
C LEU A 79 -2.96 6.13 1.08
N VAL A 80 -2.20 6.82 0.23
CA VAL A 80 -0.98 7.53 0.64
C VAL A 80 -1.29 8.65 1.63
N ALA A 81 -2.36 9.43 1.41
CA ALA A 81 -2.76 10.51 2.31
C ALA A 81 -3.24 10.00 3.69
N LEU A 82 -3.73 8.77 3.74
CA LEU A 82 -4.27 8.15 4.94
C LEU A 82 -3.26 7.24 5.66
N SER A 83 -2.16 6.86 5.01
CA SER A 83 -1.15 5.98 5.59
C SER A 83 -0.19 6.79 6.44
#